data_AF-A0A419T263-F1
#
_entry.id   AF-A0A419T263-F1
#
_cell.length_a   1.000
_cell.length_b   1.000
_cell.length_c   1.000
_cell.angle_alpha   90.00
_cell.angle_beta   90.00
_cell.angle_gamma   90.00
#
_symmetry.space_group_name_H-M   'P 1'
#
loop_
_entity.id
_entity.type
_entity.pdbx_description
1 polymer ?
#
loop_
_entity_poly.entity_id
_entity_poly.type
_entity_poly.pdbx_seq_one_letter_code
_entity_poly.pdbx_strand_id
1 'polypeptide(L)'
;MDGLYDVIVVGTGPAGLSAAIYAARARFKVLVLEKEKLGGQITITSEVVNYPGIESIDGTTLTDKMRKQAENFGAEFKMAKVLDMDLSQELRVVKTDKGDLKALGVVLALGANPRMIGFQGEETFKGRGVAYCATCDGEFFTGMDVFVIGGGYAAAEEAVFLTKYAKKVTIIVREDDFTCAGSVADKAREHEKIEVHYHTEIVEAAGDTLLRTAKFRDIKTGEEWQYDTPEGETFGIFVFAGYVPDTSWIHGKVALNHDGYIITDPDQMTDIPGIYGAGDVCVKNLRQVVTAVSDGAIAATSLEKYVADMWEKLGIEKREEPVKAEYKADGHSEESVEGDEFITPEMKLQLKDLFGKFERKVTVKALLNKSPLAAQMEGFLKELSGISDQVECLVSWESEETTTDEKLPAICVLKEDGTESGLRFYAIPGGHEFNSFVIGLYNVAGPGQAISPEEAQRIKEIKKPVDIIVAVSLSCTMCPTTVMSAGRIAAENELVNAWTYDLNLYPELKERYQIMSVPCMIINQKKVEFGKKSLEDLLNILETI
;
A
#
# COMPACT_ATOMS: atom_id res chain seq x y z
N MET A 1 -35.16 1.03 -18.00
CA MET A 1 -35.28 0.53 -16.61
C MET A 1 -34.21 1.24 -15.79
N ASP A 2 -34.59 2.25 -15.02
CA ASP A 2 -33.64 2.95 -14.15
C ASP A 2 -33.13 2.01 -13.06
N GLY A 3 -31.80 2.00 -12.83
CA GLY A 3 -31.17 1.21 -11.78
C GLY A 3 -30.81 -0.25 -12.12
N LEU A 4 -30.92 -0.68 -13.39
CA LEU A 4 -30.45 -2.00 -13.85
C LEU A 4 -28.98 -1.95 -14.29
N TYR A 5 -28.13 -2.77 -13.67
CA TYR A 5 -26.76 -3.00 -14.09
C TYR A 5 -26.67 -4.20 -15.04
N ASP A 6 -25.70 -4.16 -15.95
CA ASP A 6 -25.44 -5.32 -16.82
C ASP A 6 -24.63 -6.36 -16.03
N VAL A 7 -23.64 -5.89 -15.27
CA VAL A 7 -22.81 -6.72 -14.40
C VAL A 7 -22.68 -6.07 -13.02
N ILE A 8 -22.92 -6.85 -11.96
CA ILE A 8 -22.49 -6.51 -10.60
C ILE A 8 -21.31 -7.39 -10.22
N VAL A 9 -20.21 -6.76 -9.76
CA VAL A 9 -19.05 -7.45 -9.19
C VAL A 9 -19.10 -7.28 -7.68
N VAL A 10 -19.04 -8.38 -6.93
CA VAL A 10 -19.05 -8.34 -5.47
C VAL A 10 -17.64 -8.61 -4.96
N GLY A 11 -17.02 -7.59 -4.37
CA GLY A 11 -15.65 -7.62 -3.85
C GLY A 11 -14.67 -6.81 -4.72
N THR A 12 -13.76 -6.09 -4.07
CA THR A 12 -12.78 -5.21 -4.73
C THR A 12 -11.33 -5.68 -4.61
N GLY A 13 -11.12 -6.98 -4.39
CA GLY A 13 -9.80 -7.60 -4.54
C GLY A 13 -9.35 -7.66 -6.00
N PRO A 14 -8.12 -8.12 -6.28
CA PRO A 14 -7.57 -8.21 -7.64
C PRO A 14 -8.47 -8.94 -8.65
N ALA A 15 -9.18 -9.99 -8.22
CA ALA A 15 -10.16 -10.69 -9.07
C ALA A 15 -11.35 -9.80 -9.47
N GLY A 16 -11.95 -9.11 -8.50
CA GLY A 16 -13.08 -8.23 -8.76
C GLY A 16 -12.70 -7.02 -9.61
N LEU A 17 -11.54 -6.42 -9.35
CA LEU A 17 -11.03 -5.29 -10.14
C LEU A 17 -10.71 -5.72 -11.59
N SER A 18 -10.10 -6.88 -11.79
CA SER A 18 -9.88 -7.45 -13.12
C SER A 18 -11.21 -7.69 -13.85
N ALA A 19 -12.19 -8.31 -13.19
CA ALA A 19 -13.52 -8.53 -13.76
C ALA A 19 -14.19 -7.21 -14.15
N ALA A 20 -14.09 -6.18 -13.30
CA ALA A 20 -14.64 -4.86 -13.58
C ALA A 20 -13.99 -4.19 -14.80
N ILE A 21 -12.66 -4.27 -14.94
CA ILE A 21 -11.93 -3.75 -16.11
C ILE A 21 -12.45 -4.41 -17.38
N TYR A 22 -12.52 -5.75 -17.43
CA TYR A 22 -12.93 -6.47 -18.62
C TYR A 22 -14.41 -6.23 -18.98
N ALA A 23 -15.30 -6.27 -17.99
CA ALA A 23 -16.73 -6.00 -18.21
C ALA A 23 -16.97 -4.54 -18.67
N ALA A 24 -16.28 -3.57 -18.09
CA ALA A 24 -16.40 -2.17 -18.49
C ALA A 24 -15.85 -1.93 -19.90
N ARG A 25 -14.75 -2.59 -20.28
CA ARG A 25 -14.21 -2.57 -21.66
C ARG A 25 -15.17 -3.17 -22.68
N ALA A 26 -15.99 -4.14 -22.28
CA ALA A 26 -17.09 -4.67 -23.09
C ALA A 26 -18.31 -3.73 -23.17
N ARG A 27 -18.21 -2.50 -22.63
CA ARG A 27 -19.26 -1.47 -22.61
C ARG A 27 -20.51 -1.86 -21.81
N PHE A 28 -20.33 -2.71 -20.81
CA PHE A 28 -21.39 -2.99 -19.84
C PHE A 28 -21.47 -1.88 -18.80
N LYS A 29 -22.67 -1.62 -18.28
CA LYS A 29 -22.83 -0.84 -17.05
C LYS A 29 -22.47 -1.71 -15.86
N VAL A 30 -21.28 -1.47 -15.31
CA VAL A 30 -20.69 -2.26 -14.24
C VAL A 30 -20.80 -1.53 -12.92
N LEU A 31 -21.25 -2.23 -11.88
CA LEU A 31 -21.14 -1.79 -10.49
C LEU A 31 -20.29 -2.76 -9.68
N VAL A 32 -19.29 -2.23 -8.99
CA VAL A 32 -18.45 -2.98 -8.06
C VAL A 32 -18.84 -2.63 -6.63
N LEU A 33 -19.14 -3.65 -5.83
CA LEU A 33 -19.57 -3.51 -4.45
C LEU A 33 -18.44 -3.86 -3.47
N GLU A 34 -18.22 -3.02 -2.48
CA GLU A 34 -17.28 -3.26 -1.39
C GLU A 34 -17.94 -3.05 -0.02
N LYS A 35 -17.64 -3.92 0.95
CA LYS A 35 -18.23 -3.86 2.29
C LYS A 35 -17.50 -2.90 3.23
N GLU A 36 -16.19 -2.76 3.12
CA GLU A 36 -15.39 -2.05 4.13
C GLU A 36 -14.26 -1.20 3.54
N LYS A 37 -13.29 -1.82 2.87
CA LYS A 37 -12.10 -1.14 2.33
C LYS A 37 -11.79 -1.69 0.94
N LEU A 38 -11.55 -0.77 0.00
CA LEU A 38 -11.21 -1.12 -1.37
C LEU A 38 -9.85 -1.84 -1.45
N GLY A 39 -9.75 -2.82 -2.34
CA GLY A 39 -8.51 -3.54 -2.68
C GLY A 39 -8.40 -4.95 -2.11
N GLY A 40 -9.23 -5.33 -1.14
CA GLY A 40 -9.21 -6.66 -0.54
C GLY A 40 -7.93 -6.95 0.26
N GLN A 41 -7.56 -8.22 0.37
CA GLN A 41 -6.51 -8.65 1.30
C GLN A 41 -5.13 -8.15 0.98
N ILE A 42 -4.77 -8.01 -0.30
CA ILE A 42 -3.43 -7.56 -0.67
C ILE A 42 -3.12 -6.17 -0.08
N THR A 43 -4.12 -5.38 0.31
CA THR A 43 -3.89 -4.07 0.96
C THR A 43 -3.21 -4.15 2.33
N ILE A 44 -3.13 -5.33 2.96
CA ILE A 44 -2.34 -5.54 4.18
C ILE A 44 -0.90 -5.99 3.88
N THR A 45 -0.57 -6.27 2.62
CA THR A 45 0.76 -6.65 2.16
C THR A 45 1.59 -5.39 1.89
N SER A 46 2.68 -5.23 2.64
CA SER A 46 3.58 -4.07 2.55
C SER A 46 4.35 -4.04 1.23
N GLU A 47 4.70 -5.20 0.68
CA GLU A 47 5.48 -5.29 -0.54
C GLU A 47 5.09 -6.54 -1.35
N VAL A 48 4.89 -6.35 -2.65
CA VAL A 48 4.50 -7.37 -3.62
C VAL A 48 5.59 -7.43 -4.69
N VAL A 49 6.36 -8.52 -4.70
CA VAL A 49 7.52 -8.72 -5.59
C VAL A 49 7.30 -9.80 -6.65
N ASN A 50 6.10 -10.39 -6.68
CA ASN A 50 5.79 -11.57 -7.48
C ASN A 50 4.64 -11.35 -8.49
N TYR A 51 4.28 -10.09 -8.78
CA TYR A 51 3.28 -9.74 -9.80
C TYR A 51 3.97 -9.34 -11.13
N PRO A 52 3.93 -10.17 -12.18
CA PRO A 52 4.71 -9.93 -13.40
C PRO A 52 4.42 -8.58 -14.05
N GLY A 53 5.49 -7.91 -14.52
CA GLY A 53 5.42 -6.56 -15.08
C GLY A 53 5.59 -5.45 -14.05
N ILE A 54 5.64 -5.78 -12.75
CA ILE A 54 5.93 -4.85 -11.66
C ILE A 54 7.01 -5.51 -10.78
N GLU A 55 8.18 -4.88 -10.68
CA GLU A 55 9.32 -5.43 -9.91
C GLU A 55 9.03 -5.45 -8.39
N SER A 56 8.55 -4.35 -7.85
CA SER A 56 8.06 -4.24 -6.47
C SER A 56 7.02 -3.14 -6.36
N ILE A 57 5.99 -3.36 -5.55
CA ILE A 57 4.92 -2.39 -5.24
C ILE A 57 4.22 -2.77 -3.93
N ASP A 58 3.73 -1.79 -3.17
CA ASP A 58 2.86 -2.11 -2.05
C ASP A 58 1.45 -2.53 -2.54
N GLY A 59 0.79 -3.41 -1.78
CA GLY A 59 -0.49 -3.96 -2.21
C GLY A 59 -1.63 -2.95 -2.28
N THR A 60 -1.56 -1.85 -1.51
CA THR A 60 -2.56 -0.77 -1.58
C THR A 60 -2.42 0.01 -2.89
N THR A 61 -1.21 0.38 -3.28
CA THR A 61 -0.94 1.08 -4.55
C THR A 61 -1.26 0.19 -5.75
N LEU A 62 -0.94 -1.11 -5.70
CA LEU A 62 -1.28 -2.04 -6.79
C LEU A 62 -2.79 -2.08 -7.05
N THR A 63 -3.58 -2.24 -5.99
CA THR A 63 -5.05 -2.31 -6.14
C THR A 63 -5.70 -0.96 -6.43
N ASP A 64 -5.14 0.15 -5.94
CA ASP A 64 -5.61 1.48 -6.35
C ASP A 64 -5.35 1.74 -7.84
N LYS A 65 -4.22 1.29 -8.39
CA LYS A 65 -3.96 1.34 -9.84
C LYS A 65 -4.99 0.51 -10.62
N MET A 66 -5.30 -0.72 -10.18
CA MET A 66 -6.33 -1.55 -10.80
C MET A 66 -7.73 -0.93 -10.70
N ARG A 67 -8.07 -0.32 -9.56
CA ARG A 67 -9.34 0.42 -9.36
C ARG A 67 -9.46 1.58 -10.35
N LYS A 68 -8.42 2.42 -10.44
CA LYS A 68 -8.39 3.55 -11.39
C LYS A 68 -8.55 3.08 -12.84
N GLN A 69 -7.95 1.95 -13.21
CA GLN A 69 -8.16 1.35 -14.53
C GLN A 69 -9.63 0.99 -14.76
N ALA A 70 -10.29 0.36 -13.79
CA ALA A 70 -11.71 0.02 -13.90
C ALA A 70 -12.59 1.28 -14.01
N GLU A 71 -12.36 2.29 -13.18
CA GLU A 71 -13.07 3.57 -13.20
C GLU A 71 -12.91 4.30 -14.55
N ASN A 72 -11.70 4.29 -15.11
CA ASN A 72 -11.40 4.88 -16.41
C ASN A 72 -12.17 4.20 -17.56
N PHE A 73 -12.50 2.91 -17.43
CA PHE A 73 -13.38 2.23 -18.40
C PHE A 73 -14.87 2.40 -18.10
N GLY A 74 -15.23 3.09 -17.02
CA GLY A 74 -16.61 3.42 -16.65
C GLY A 74 -17.23 2.51 -15.59
N ALA A 75 -16.44 1.69 -14.88
CA ALA A 75 -16.97 0.93 -13.74
C ALA A 75 -17.32 1.87 -12.59
N GLU A 76 -18.53 1.72 -12.04
CA GLU A 76 -18.99 2.42 -10.85
C GLU A 76 -18.59 1.64 -9.59
N PHE A 77 -18.25 2.34 -8.50
CA PHE A 77 -17.94 1.72 -7.21
C PHE A 77 -18.93 2.19 -6.15
N LYS A 78 -19.39 1.26 -5.30
CA LYS A 78 -20.30 1.58 -4.19
C LYS A 78 -19.92 0.81 -2.94
N MET A 79 -19.77 1.54 -1.84
CA MET A 79 -19.64 0.95 -0.50
C MET A 79 -21.02 0.43 -0.04
N ALA A 80 -21.21 -0.88 -0.14
CA ALA A 80 -22.39 -1.57 0.33
C ALA A 80 -22.05 -3.05 0.61
N LYS A 81 -22.46 -3.54 1.77
CA LYS A 81 -22.29 -4.94 2.15
C LYS A 81 -23.41 -5.76 1.52
N VAL A 82 -23.04 -6.73 0.68
CA VAL A 82 -23.99 -7.72 0.16
C VAL A 82 -24.36 -8.68 1.29
N LEU A 83 -25.67 -8.88 1.47
CA LEU A 83 -26.24 -9.71 2.53
C LEU A 83 -26.88 -10.99 1.99
N ASP A 84 -27.38 -10.94 0.75
CA ASP A 84 -28.14 -12.02 0.14
C ASP A 84 -28.27 -11.80 -1.39
N MET A 85 -28.69 -12.84 -2.12
CA MET A 85 -29.10 -12.75 -3.53
C MET A 85 -30.39 -13.52 -3.78
N ASP A 86 -31.27 -12.93 -4.60
CA ASP A 86 -32.42 -13.63 -5.20
C ASP A 86 -32.11 -13.99 -6.65
N LEU A 87 -32.11 -15.30 -6.92
CA LEU A 87 -31.78 -15.92 -8.21
C LEU A 87 -33.01 -16.59 -8.86
N SER A 88 -34.21 -16.43 -8.26
CA SER A 88 -35.44 -17.10 -8.70
C SER A 88 -36.01 -16.57 -10.01
N GLN A 89 -35.63 -15.34 -10.38
CA GLN A 89 -36.08 -14.65 -11.58
C GLN A 89 -34.93 -14.51 -12.59
N GLU A 90 -35.28 -14.11 -13.81
CA GLU A 90 -34.31 -13.85 -14.88
C GLU A 90 -33.37 -12.68 -14.54
N LEU A 91 -33.89 -11.64 -13.86
CA LEU A 91 -33.08 -10.56 -13.30
C LEU A 91 -32.56 -10.97 -11.93
N ARG A 92 -31.25 -10.84 -11.72
CA ARG A 92 -30.60 -11.14 -10.45
C ARG A 92 -30.81 -9.96 -9.50
N VAL A 93 -31.23 -10.23 -8.27
CA VAL A 93 -31.36 -9.19 -7.23
C VAL A 93 -30.27 -9.40 -6.19
N VAL A 94 -29.35 -8.45 -6.08
CA VAL A 94 -28.31 -8.41 -5.06
C VAL A 94 -28.81 -7.55 -3.90
N LYS A 95 -29.04 -8.16 -2.74
CA LYS A 95 -29.56 -7.47 -1.56
C LYS A 95 -28.40 -6.92 -0.73
N THR A 96 -28.43 -5.64 -0.43
CA THR A 96 -27.36 -4.97 0.34
C THR A 96 -27.91 -4.24 1.56
N ASP A 97 -27.03 -3.85 2.47
CA ASP A 97 -27.37 -2.95 3.57
C ASP A 97 -27.74 -1.52 3.12
N LYS A 98 -27.54 -1.20 1.84
CA LYS A 98 -27.90 0.08 1.20
C LYS A 98 -29.00 -0.07 0.13
N GLY A 99 -29.82 -1.12 0.26
CA GLY A 99 -30.95 -1.41 -0.64
C GLY A 99 -30.63 -2.42 -1.73
N ASP A 100 -31.68 -2.86 -2.41
CA ASP A 100 -31.59 -3.93 -3.42
C ASP A 100 -31.14 -3.38 -4.78
N LEU A 101 -30.27 -4.13 -5.44
CA LEU A 101 -29.70 -3.80 -6.74
C LEU A 101 -30.04 -4.89 -7.75
N LYS A 102 -30.30 -4.52 -9.01
CA LYS A 102 -30.65 -5.46 -10.07
C LYS A 102 -29.52 -5.58 -11.08
N ALA A 103 -29.24 -6.81 -11.51
CA ALA A 103 -28.23 -7.13 -12.50
C ALA A 103 -28.68 -8.21 -13.49
N LEU A 104 -28.07 -8.24 -14.67
CA LEU A 104 -28.17 -9.38 -15.59
C LEU A 104 -27.21 -10.49 -15.15
N GLY A 105 -25.94 -10.14 -14.91
CA GLY A 105 -24.91 -11.06 -14.43
C GLY A 105 -24.26 -10.62 -13.11
N VAL A 106 -23.73 -11.58 -12.36
CA VAL A 106 -22.99 -11.33 -11.12
C VAL A 106 -21.66 -12.08 -11.10
N VAL A 107 -20.58 -11.39 -10.75
CA VAL A 107 -19.28 -11.99 -10.45
C VAL A 107 -19.02 -11.93 -8.95
N LEU A 108 -18.88 -13.09 -8.32
CA LEU A 108 -18.57 -13.27 -6.91
C LEU A 108 -17.05 -13.33 -6.72
N ALA A 109 -16.45 -12.22 -6.27
CA ALA A 109 -15.02 -12.07 -6.01
C ALA A 109 -14.76 -11.85 -4.51
N LEU A 110 -15.34 -12.72 -3.68
CA LEU A 110 -15.51 -12.52 -2.23
C LEU A 110 -14.21 -12.73 -1.42
N GLY A 111 -13.21 -13.38 -2.02
CA GLY A 111 -11.95 -13.74 -1.37
C GLY A 111 -12.07 -14.83 -0.30
N ALA A 112 -10.96 -15.10 0.37
CA ALA A 112 -10.89 -16.07 1.48
C ALA A 112 -9.85 -15.62 2.51
N ASN A 113 -10.21 -15.57 3.79
CA ASN A 113 -9.35 -15.04 4.86
C ASN A 113 -8.52 -16.13 5.52
N PRO A 114 -7.24 -15.86 5.88
CA PRO A 114 -6.48 -16.82 6.66
C PRO A 114 -7.18 -17.05 8.00
N ARG A 115 -7.22 -18.31 8.43
CA ARG A 115 -7.79 -18.68 9.71
C ARG A 115 -6.83 -18.25 10.82
N MET A 116 -7.22 -17.24 11.57
CA MET A 116 -6.55 -16.87 12.81
C MET A 116 -6.77 -17.96 13.88
N ILE A 117 -5.77 -18.19 14.71
CA ILE A 117 -5.79 -19.24 15.74
C ILE A 117 -6.00 -18.70 17.16
N GLY A 118 -5.86 -17.38 17.34
CA GLY A 118 -6.27 -16.63 18.53
C GLY A 118 -5.23 -16.54 19.65
N PHE A 119 -3.94 -16.75 19.39
CA PHE A 119 -2.91 -16.55 20.43
C PHE A 119 -2.71 -15.07 20.75
N GLN A 120 -2.26 -14.79 21.98
CA GLN A 120 -2.00 -13.42 22.40
C GLN A 120 -0.89 -12.80 21.54
N GLY A 121 -1.19 -11.66 20.91
CA GLY A 121 -0.25 -10.97 20.01
C GLY A 121 -0.41 -11.29 18.52
N GLU A 122 -1.26 -12.26 18.14
CA GLU A 122 -1.47 -12.61 16.72
C GLU A 122 -1.88 -11.38 15.88
N GLU A 123 -2.92 -10.64 16.33
CA GLU A 123 -3.40 -9.45 15.63
C GLU A 123 -2.41 -8.28 15.74
N THR A 124 -1.76 -8.11 16.90
CA THR A 124 -0.81 -7.01 17.16
C THR A 124 0.41 -7.08 16.24
N PHE A 125 0.93 -8.28 15.98
CA PHE A 125 2.15 -8.50 15.19
C PHE A 125 1.87 -8.95 13.75
N LYS A 126 0.59 -8.94 13.33
CA LYS A 126 0.19 -9.21 11.95
C LYS A 126 0.84 -8.22 10.98
N GLY A 127 1.59 -8.74 10.02
CA GLY A 127 2.40 -7.93 9.08
C GLY A 127 3.67 -7.31 9.71
N ARG A 128 3.99 -7.64 10.97
CA ARG A 128 5.17 -7.16 11.72
C ARG A 128 5.91 -8.32 12.42
N GLY A 129 5.92 -9.48 11.78
CA GLY A 129 6.52 -10.71 12.29
C GLY A 129 5.56 -11.91 12.26
N VAL A 130 4.24 -11.69 12.36
CA VAL A 130 3.23 -12.72 12.10
C VAL A 130 2.73 -12.61 10.66
N ALA A 131 2.86 -13.68 9.91
CA ALA A 131 2.54 -13.78 8.48
C ALA A 131 1.66 -15.01 8.19
N TYR A 132 1.00 -15.00 7.04
CA TYR A 132 0.10 -16.08 6.59
C TYR A 132 0.41 -16.58 5.17
N CYS A 133 1.46 -16.04 4.54
CA CYS A 133 1.89 -16.38 3.19
C CYS A 133 3.43 -16.48 3.14
N ALA A 134 3.98 -17.68 3.11
CA ALA A 134 5.43 -17.88 3.01
C ALA A 134 6.01 -17.40 1.68
N THR A 135 5.29 -17.60 0.57
CA THR A 135 5.71 -17.11 -0.75
C THR A 135 5.74 -15.59 -0.86
N CYS A 136 4.92 -14.89 -0.06
CA CYS A 136 4.86 -13.43 -0.03
C CYS A 136 5.93 -12.85 0.91
N ASP A 137 5.99 -13.38 2.13
CA ASP A 137 6.74 -12.75 3.22
C ASP A 137 8.08 -13.44 3.53
N GLY A 138 8.33 -14.64 2.99
CA GLY A 138 9.46 -15.49 3.38
C GLY A 138 10.84 -14.85 3.19
N GLU A 139 11.01 -14.02 2.14
CA GLU A 139 12.27 -13.33 1.87
C GLU A 139 12.66 -12.32 2.95
N PHE A 140 11.68 -11.69 3.62
CA PHE A 140 11.94 -10.75 4.72
C PHE A 140 12.55 -11.42 5.96
N PHE A 141 12.45 -12.74 6.06
CA PHE A 141 13.01 -13.53 7.17
C PHE A 141 14.33 -14.22 6.78
N THR A 142 15.02 -13.70 5.75
CA THR A 142 16.31 -14.23 5.33
C THR A 142 17.33 -14.17 6.47
N GLY A 143 17.90 -15.34 6.81
CA GLY A 143 18.86 -15.48 7.91
C GLY A 143 18.26 -15.48 9.31
N MET A 144 16.94 -15.42 9.45
CA MET A 144 16.24 -15.41 10.75
C MET A 144 15.71 -16.80 11.13
N ASP A 145 15.39 -17.00 12.41
CA ASP A 145 14.60 -18.15 12.85
C ASP A 145 13.11 -17.93 12.52
N VAL A 146 12.41 -18.99 12.14
CA VAL A 146 11.00 -18.92 11.74
C VAL A 146 10.21 -20.04 12.40
N PHE A 147 9.05 -19.72 12.98
CA PHE A 147 8.09 -20.69 13.48
C PHE A 147 6.93 -20.85 12.50
N VAL A 148 6.56 -22.08 12.20
CA VAL A 148 5.42 -22.41 11.35
C VAL A 148 4.34 -23.06 12.22
N ILE A 149 3.17 -22.45 12.31
CA ILE A 149 2.06 -22.96 13.12
C ILE A 149 1.08 -23.72 12.22
N GLY A 150 1.01 -25.04 12.41
CA GLY A 150 0.09 -25.92 11.68
C GLY A 150 0.71 -27.29 11.38
N GLY A 151 -0.16 -28.29 11.21
CA GLY A 151 0.23 -29.67 10.88
C GLY A 151 -0.35 -30.19 9.56
N GLY A 152 -0.96 -29.32 8.75
CA GLY A 152 -1.56 -29.69 7.47
C GLY A 152 -0.59 -29.64 6.29
N TYR A 153 -1.11 -29.90 5.09
CA TYR A 153 -0.32 -29.88 3.84
C TYR A 153 0.41 -28.56 3.62
N ALA A 154 -0.28 -27.43 3.80
CA ALA A 154 0.31 -26.10 3.64
C ALA A 154 1.46 -25.87 4.64
N ALA A 155 1.29 -26.23 5.91
CA ALA A 155 2.35 -26.06 6.90
C ALA A 155 3.62 -26.86 6.54
N ALA A 156 3.46 -28.10 6.07
CA ALA A 156 4.59 -28.95 5.67
C ALA A 156 5.31 -28.43 4.41
N GLU A 157 4.57 -28.09 3.35
CA GLU A 157 5.17 -27.57 2.11
C GLU A 157 5.81 -26.18 2.29
N GLU A 158 5.09 -25.27 2.93
CA GLU A 158 5.56 -23.89 3.09
C GLU A 158 6.73 -23.82 4.06
N ALA A 159 6.79 -24.70 5.08
CA ALA A 159 7.98 -24.81 5.94
C ALA A 159 9.23 -25.21 5.15
N VAL A 160 9.12 -26.17 4.22
CA VAL A 160 10.22 -26.56 3.33
C VAL A 160 10.59 -25.42 2.38
N PHE A 161 9.62 -24.65 1.89
CA PHE A 161 9.91 -23.46 1.09
C PHE A 161 10.68 -22.39 1.87
N LEU A 162 10.28 -22.13 3.12
CA LEU A 162 10.90 -21.12 4.00
C LEU A 162 12.37 -21.41 4.31
N THR A 163 12.83 -22.67 4.23
CA THR A 163 14.25 -23.03 4.47
C THR A 163 15.22 -22.43 3.45
N LYS A 164 14.71 -21.95 2.31
CA LYS A 164 15.48 -21.19 1.31
C LYS A 164 15.96 -19.85 1.85
N TYR A 165 15.21 -19.25 2.77
CA TYR A 165 15.47 -17.92 3.33
C TYR A 165 15.90 -18.03 4.81
N ALA A 166 15.12 -18.75 5.61
CA ALA A 166 15.32 -18.87 7.05
C ALA A 166 16.61 -19.62 7.41
N LYS A 167 17.19 -19.23 8.55
CA LYS A 167 18.31 -19.92 9.20
C LYS A 167 17.85 -21.26 9.75
N LYS A 168 16.72 -21.27 10.45
CA LYS A 168 16.08 -22.46 11.03
C LYS A 168 14.56 -22.29 10.97
N VAL A 169 13.85 -23.38 10.68
CA VAL A 169 12.38 -23.42 10.68
C VAL A 169 11.91 -24.40 11.75
N THR A 170 11.03 -23.96 12.64
CA THR A 170 10.44 -24.79 13.69
C THR A 170 8.94 -24.92 13.47
N ILE A 171 8.47 -26.14 13.18
CA ILE A 171 7.06 -26.42 12.94
C ILE A 171 6.39 -26.79 14.26
N ILE A 172 5.29 -26.13 14.57
CA ILE A 172 4.48 -26.32 15.76
C ILE A 172 3.17 -27.02 15.36
N VAL A 173 3.02 -28.27 15.80
CA VAL A 173 1.90 -29.16 15.46
C VAL A 173 1.17 -29.52 16.75
N ARG A 174 -0.15 -29.30 16.79
CA ARG A 174 -0.98 -29.63 17.97
C ARG A 174 -1.27 -31.14 18.08
N GLU A 175 -1.34 -31.83 16.95
CA GLU A 175 -1.69 -33.24 16.86
C GLU A 175 -0.50 -34.17 17.13
N ASP A 176 -0.76 -35.49 17.20
CA ASP A 176 0.26 -36.54 17.27
C ASP A 176 1.14 -36.60 16.01
N ASP A 177 0.60 -36.18 14.87
CA ASP A 177 1.34 -36.18 13.61
C ASP A 177 0.80 -35.14 12.62
N PHE A 178 1.49 -34.96 11.49
CA PHE A 178 0.98 -34.22 10.34
C PHE A 178 -0.29 -34.86 9.79
N THR A 179 -1.26 -34.04 9.37
CA THR A 179 -2.52 -34.49 8.80
C THR A 179 -2.48 -34.63 7.27
N CYS A 180 -1.33 -34.37 6.64
CA CYS A 180 -1.12 -34.51 5.20
C CYS A 180 -0.49 -35.86 4.82
N ALA A 181 -0.37 -36.12 3.51
CA ALA A 181 0.28 -37.34 3.02
C ALA A 181 1.72 -37.46 3.55
N GLY A 182 2.13 -38.68 3.91
CA GLY A 182 3.45 -38.96 4.46
C GLY A 182 4.59 -38.45 3.59
N SER A 183 4.50 -38.62 2.26
CA SER A 183 5.51 -38.13 1.31
C SER A 183 5.74 -36.61 1.33
N VAL A 184 4.78 -35.82 1.83
CA VAL A 184 4.91 -34.38 2.03
C VAL A 184 5.49 -34.09 3.41
N ALA A 185 4.95 -34.74 4.44
CA ALA A 185 5.41 -34.59 5.82
C ALA A 185 6.87 -35.04 5.99
N ASP A 186 7.28 -36.13 5.33
CA ASP A 186 8.64 -36.67 5.38
C ASP A 186 9.66 -35.67 4.86
N LYS A 187 9.35 -34.90 3.81
CA LYS A 187 10.21 -33.82 3.33
C LYS A 187 10.46 -32.76 4.40
N ALA A 188 9.46 -32.45 5.22
CA ALA A 188 9.62 -31.50 6.32
C ALA A 188 10.42 -32.13 7.47
N ARG A 189 10.12 -33.39 7.85
CA ARG A 189 10.80 -34.10 8.94
C ARG A 189 12.27 -34.39 8.67
N GLU A 190 12.62 -34.69 7.42
CA GLU A 190 13.98 -35.09 7.03
C GLU A 190 14.87 -33.89 6.67
N HIS A 191 14.31 -32.68 6.59
CA HIS A 191 15.06 -31.49 6.21
C HIS A 191 15.95 -30.99 7.34
N GLU A 192 17.25 -30.84 7.10
CA GLU A 192 18.27 -30.51 8.12
C GLU A 192 18.04 -29.18 8.88
N LYS A 193 17.38 -28.20 8.23
CA LYS A 193 17.02 -26.92 8.83
C LYS A 193 15.67 -26.90 9.56
N ILE A 194 14.92 -28.00 9.54
CA ILE A 194 13.57 -28.07 10.11
C ILE A 194 13.57 -28.87 11.40
N GLU A 195 12.93 -28.33 12.43
CA GLU A 195 12.59 -29.02 13.66
C GLU A 195 11.07 -29.07 13.82
N VAL A 196 10.52 -30.16 14.36
CA VAL A 196 9.07 -30.33 14.54
C VAL A 196 8.76 -30.60 16.01
N HIS A 197 7.88 -29.77 16.59
CA HIS A 197 7.31 -29.99 17.92
C HIS A 197 5.85 -30.40 17.78
N TYR A 198 5.58 -31.67 18.07
CA TYR A 198 4.22 -32.20 18.20
C TYR A 198 3.62 -31.81 19.55
N HIS A 199 2.31 -31.99 19.69
CA HIS A 199 1.56 -31.62 20.90
C HIS A 199 1.78 -30.19 21.38
N THR A 200 2.21 -29.29 20.51
CA THR A 200 2.62 -27.95 20.93
C THR A 200 1.68 -26.93 20.32
N GLU A 201 1.32 -25.93 21.11
CA GLU A 201 0.60 -24.74 20.64
C GLU A 201 1.34 -23.47 21.05
N ILE A 202 1.20 -22.42 20.25
CA ILE A 202 1.64 -21.08 20.62
C ILE A 202 0.61 -20.47 21.57
N VAL A 203 1.09 -19.87 22.66
CA VAL A 203 0.27 -19.22 23.69
C VAL A 203 0.31 -17.70 23.53
N GLU A 204 1.51 -17.16 23.33
CA GLU A 204 1.78 -15.73 23.29
C GLU A 204 2.93 -15.42 22.33
N ALA A 205 2.81 -14.34 21.57
CA ALA A 205 3.91 -13.69 20.87
C ALA A 205 3.97 -12.23 21.34
N ALA A 206 5.14 -11.77 21.74
CA ALA A 206 5.33 -10.45 22.32
C ALA A 206 6.60 -9.77 21.81
N GLY A 207 6.69 -8.46 22.01
CA GLY A 207 7.77 -7.65 21.48
C GLY A 207 7.49 -6.16 21.60
N ASP A 208 8.34 -5.37 20.94
CA ASP A 208 8.26 -3.92 20.90
C ASP A 208 7.43 -3.46 19.67
N THR A 209 8.11 -2.97 18.63
CA THR A 209 7.53 -2.80 17.30
C THR A 209 7.60 -4.10 16.49
N LEU A 210 8.58 -4.97 16.79
CA LEU A 210 8.85 -6.25 16.15
C LEU A 210 8.73 -7.38 17.17
N LEU A 211 8.58 -8.62 16.69
CA LEU A 211 8.55 -9.81 17.53
C LEU A 211 9.89 -10.05 18.22
N ARG A 212 9.85 -10.23 19.54
CA ARG A 212 11.05 -10.52 20.37
C ARG A 212 10.94 -11.84 21.11
N THR A 213 9.73 -12.23 21.50
CA THR A 213 9.51 -13.47 22.23
C THR A 213 8.29 -14.23 21.71
N ALA A 214 8.34 -15.57 21.81
CA ALA A 214 7.17 -16.44 21.63
C ALA A 214 7.16 -17.51 22.72
N LYS A 215 5.99 -17.73 23.32
CA LYS A 215 5.75 -18.78 24.31
C LYS A 215 4.91 -19.88 23.71
N PHE A 216 5.30 -21.10 24.00
CA PHE A 216 4.65 -22.30 23.52
C PHE A 216 4.35 -23.22 24.69
N ARG A 217 3.34 -24.08 24.52
CA ARG A 217 2.91 -25.04 25.54
C ARG A 217 2.70 -26.40 24.91
N ASP A 218 3.25 -27.42 25.54
CA ASP A 218 2.86 -28.81 25.26
C ASP A 218 1.48 -29.08 25.86
N ILE A 219 0.50 -29.40 25.03
CA ILE A 219 -0.90 -29.58 25.42
C ILE A 219 -1.15 -30.89 26.18
N LYS A 220 -0.23 -31.86 26.13
CA LYS A 220 -0.32 -33.12 26.86
C LYS A 220 0.31 -33.01 28.24
N THR A 221 1.49 -32.39 28.35
CA THR A 221 2.24 -32.30 29.61
C THR A 221 1.93 -31.02 30.39
N GLY A 222 1.50 -29.96 29.69
CA GLY A 222 1.34 -28.62 30.26
C GLY A 222 2.66 -27.85 30.42
N GLU A 223 3.79 -28.41 29.96
CA GLU A 223 5.09 -27.76 30.03
C GLU A 223 5.14 -26.57 29.05
N GLU A 224 5.63 -25.43 29.53
CA GLU A 224 5.80 -24.21 28.73
C GLU A 224 7.27 -23.93 28.47
N TRP A 225 7.55 -23.46 27.26
CA TRP A 225 8.88 -22.97 26.89
C TRP A 225 8.77 -21.67 26.11
N GLN A 226 9.84 -20.89 26.14
CA GLN A 226 9.91 -19.58 25.52
C GLN A 226 11.10 -19.54 24.57
N TYR A 227 10.88 -18.92 23.41
CA TYR A 227 11.92 -18.45 22.52
C TYR A 227 12.12 -16.96 22.71
N ASP A 228 13.37 -16.55 22.88
CA ASP A 228 13.80 -15.16 23.00
C ASP A 228 14.82 -14.86 21.89
N THR A 229 14.62 -13.76 21.17
CA THR A 229 15.59 -13.30 20.17
C THR A 229 16.84 -12.73 20.84
N PRO A 230 18.02 -12.83 20.19
CA PRO A 230 19.18 -12.02 20.53
C PRO A 230 18.85 -10.51 20.52
N GLU A 231 19.63 -9.73 21.26
CA GLU A 231 19.43 -8.29 21.35
C GLU A 231 19.51 -7.62 19.96
N GLY A 232 18.45 -6.91 19.58
CA GLY A 232 18.35 -6.23 18.29
C GLY A 232 17.77 -7.08 17.14
N GLU A 233 17.63 -8.39 17.31
CA GLU A 233 17.12 -9.31 16.26
C GLU A 233 15.60 -9.57 16.37
N THR A 234 14.98 -10.07 15.31
CA THR A 234 13.57 -10.48 15.25
C THR A 234 13.46 -11.88 14.64
N PHE A 235 12.27 -12.48 14.72
CA PHE A 235 11.96 -13.77 14.11
C PHE A 235 10.58 -13.74 13.44
N GLY A 236 10.26 -14.77 12.67
CA GLY A 236 8.99 -14.90 11.96
C GLY A 236 8.06 -15.95 12.57
N ILE A 237 6.75 -15.70 12.52
CA ILE A 237 5.71 -16.69 12.82
C ILE A 237 4.78 -16.77 11.61
N PHE A 238 4.71 -17.93 10.97
CA PHE A 238 3.83 -18.19 9.83
C PHE A 238 2.69 -19.11 10.25
N VAL A 239 1.45 -18.63 10.14
CA VAL A 239 0.27 -19.37 10.57
C VAL A 239 -0.40 -20.03 9.37
N PHE A 240 -0.42 -21.36 9.32
CA PHE A 240 -1.05 -22.17 8.27
C PHE A 240 -2.16 -23.05 8.84
N ALA A 241 -3.18 -22.41 9.44
CA ALA A 241 -4.40 -23.08 9.92
C ALA A 241 -5.52 -23.17 8.86
N GLY A 242 -5.19 -22.91 7.58
CA GLY A 242 -6.12 -22.90 6.46
C GLY A 242 -6.76 -21.53 6.20
N TYR A 243 -7.61 -21.48 5.19
CA TYR A 243 -8.31 -20.27 4.74
C TYR A 243 -9.82 -20.50 4.79
N VAL A 244 -10.57 -19.44 5.10
CA VAL A 244 -12.02 -19.43 5.20
C VAL A 244 -12.59 -18.54 4.09
N PRO A 245 -13.25 -19.11 3.07
CA PRO A 245 -13.88 -18.34 2.00
C PRO A 245 -15.05 -17.52 2.54
N ASP A 246 -15.26 -16.30 2.02
CA ASP A 246 -16.33 -15.40 2.50
C ASP A 246 -17.69 -15.73 1.85
N THR A 247 -18.14 -16.97 2.03
CA THR A 247 -19.32 -17.57 1.35
C THR A 247 -20.50 -17.82 2.28
N SER A 248 -20.42 -17.37 3.53
CA SER A 248 -21.43 -17.62 4.57
C SER A 248 -22.87 -17.25 4.15
N TRP A 249 -23.04 -16.20 3.34
CA TRP A 249 -24.34 -15.69 2.91
C TRP A 249 -24.86 -16.32 1.59
N ILE A 250 -24.04 -17.13 0.90
CA ILE A 250 -24.43 -17.82 -0.35
C ILE A 250 -24.67 -19.33 -0.18
N HIS A 251 -24.59 -19.86 1.03
CA HIS A 251 -24.91 -21.28 1.28
C HIS A 251 -26.31 -21.64 0.77
N GLY A 252 -26.39 -22.72 0.00
CA GLY A 252 -27.64 -23.21 -0.59
C GLY A 252 -28.15 -22.42 -1.80
N LYS A 253 -27.38 -21.46 -2.32
CA LYS A 253 -27.72 -20.67 -3.53
C LYS A 253 -26.82 -20.96 -4.72
N VAL A 254 -25.56 -21.26 -4.45
CA VAL A 254 -24.58 -21.73 -5.43
C VAL A 254 -23.89 -22.98 -4.88
N ALA A 255 -23.39 -23.83 -5.77
CA ALA A 255 -22.66 -25.03 -5.39
C ALA A 255 -21.34 -24.66 -4.69
N LEU A 256 -21.18 -25.15 -3.46
CA LEU A 256 -19.95 -25.04 -2.67
C LEU A 256 -19.38 -26.43 -2.43
N ASN A 257 -18.05 -26.54 -2.33
CA ASN A 257 -17.40 -27.77 -1.86
C ASN A 257 -17.56 -27.93 -0.33
N HIS A 258 -17.06 -29.04 0.22
CA HIS A 258 -17.14 -29.33 1.66
C HIS A 258 -16.42 -28.29 2.55
N ASP A 259 -15.44 -27.56 2.00
CA ASP A 259 -14.70 -26.50 2.66
C ASP A 259 -15.34 -25.10 2.49
N GLY A 260 -16.47 -25.02 1.78
CA GLY A 260 -17.21 -23.77 1.55
C GLY A 260 -16.72 -22.92 0.37
N TYR A 261 -15.80 -23.40 -0.48
CA TYR A 261 -15.36 -22.69 -1.68
C TYR A 261 -16.35 -22.88 -2.83
N ILE A 262 -16.51 -21.85 -3.67
CA ILE A 262 -17.37 -21.88 -4.85
C ILE A 262 -16.82 -22.88 -5.88
N ILE A 263 -17.68 -23.79 -6.34
CA ILE A 263 -17.37 -24.69 -7.44
C ILE A 263 -17.65 -23.95 -8.74
N THR A 264 -16.62 -23.85 -9.59
CA THR A 264 -16.75 -23.27 -10.93
C THR A 264 -16.21 -24.24 -11.99
N ASP A 265 -16.66 -24.06 -13.22
CA ASP A 265 -16.01 -24.65 -14.39
C ASP A 265 -14.75 -23.85 -14.81
N PRO A 266 -14.00 -24.29 -15.85
CA PRO A 266 -12.83 -23.57 -16.34
C PRO A 266 -13.10 -22.15 -16.86
N ASP A 267 -14.35 -21.84 -17.20
CA ASP A 267 -14.80 -20.52 -17.66
C ASP A 267 -15.29 -19.63 -16.49
N GLN A 268 -15.03 -20.08 -15.25
CA GLN A 268 -15.41 -19.44 -14.00
C GLN A 268 -16.92 -19.40 -13.72
N MET A 269 -17.73 -20.15 -14.48
CA MET A 269 -19.17 -20.20 -14.29
C MET A 269 -19.54 -21.14 -13.14
N THR A 270 -20.53 -20.74 -12.33
CA THR A 270 -21.09 -21.61 -11.27
C THR A 270 -22.15 -22.56 -11.84
N ASP A 271 -22.84 -23.31 -10.98
CA ASP A 271 -24.00 -24.11 -11.35
C ASP A 271 -25.23 -23.27 -11.76
N ILE A 272 -25.20 -21.96 -11.51
CA ILE A 272 -26.26 -21.03 -11.89
C ILE A 272 -25.82 -20.16 -13.08
N PRO A 273 -26.47 -20.25 -14.25
CA PRO A 273 -26.14 -19.41 -15.41
C PRO A 273 -26.20 -17.92 -15.08
N GLY A 274 -25.18 -17.16 -15.51
CA GLY A 274 -25.07 -15.73 -15.21
C GLY A 274 -24.48 -15.39 -13.83
N ILE A 275 -24.13 -16.41 -13.03
CA ILE A 275 -23.40 -16.25 -11.78
C ILE A 275 -22.01 -16.90 -11.93
N TYR A 276 -20.98 -16.10 -11.71
CA TYR A 276 -19.58 -16.50 -11.85
C TYR A 276 -18.84 -16.32 -10.53
N GLY A 277 -17.82 -17.13 -10.28
CA GLY A 277 -16.92 -16.99 -9.14
C GLY A 277 -15.50 -16.68 -9.60
N ALA A 278 -14.79 -15.78 -8.95
CA ALA A 278 -13.40 -15.44 -9.31
C ALA A 278 -12.50 -15.22 -8.11
N GLY A 279 -11.24 -15.63 -8.22
CA GLY A 279 -10.24 -15.42 -7.15
C GLY A 279 -10.36 -16.46 -6.05
N ASP A 280 -9.85 -16.12 -4.87
CA ASP A 280 -9.60 -17.09 -3.80
C ASP A 280 -10.86 -17.69 -3.16
N VAL A 281 -12.04 -17.19 -3.51
CA VAL A 281 -13.33 -17.78 -3.13
C VAL A 281 -13.62 -19.08 -3.89
N CYS A 282 -12.95 -19.34 -5.02
CA CYS A 282 -13.14 -20.53 -5.85
C CYS A 282 -12.23 -21.69 -5.43
N VAL A 283 -12.64 -22.91 -5.79
CA VAL A 283 -11.80 -24.11 -5.62
C VAL A 283 -10.57 -24.01 -6.51
N LYS A 284 -9.39 -23.89 -5.89
CA LYS A 284 -8.10 -23.85 -6.58
C LYS A 284 -6.94 -24.28 -5.70
N ASN A 285 -5.84 -24.61 -6.36
CA ASN A 285 -4.58 -24.97 -5.69
C ASN A 285 -3.73 -23.73 -5.36
N LEU A 286 -3.64 -22.75 -6.27
CA LEU A 286 -2.75 -21.59 -6.14
C LEU A 286 -3.54 -20.29 -5.91
N ARG A 287 -3.42 -19.74 -4.70
CA ARG A 287 -4.02 -18.47 -4.27
C ARG A 287 -2.98 -17.35 -4.36
N GLN A 288 -3.00 -16.59 -5.44
CA GLN A 288 -2.04 -15.53 -5.74
C GLN A 288 -2.73 -14.38 -6.47
N VAL A 289 -2.13 -13.19 -6.43
CA VAL A 289 -2.66 -12.01 -7.13
C VAL A 289 -2.82 -12.28 -8.62
N VAL A 290 -1.83 -12.92 -9.25
CA VAL A 290 -1.85 -13.24 -10.69
C VAL A 290 -2.98 -14.21 -11.05
N THR A 291 -3.23 -15.24 -10.22
CA THR A 291 -4.32 -16.19 -10.49
C THR A 291 -5.68 -15.54 -10.23
N ALA A 292 -5.80 -14.69 -9.20
CA ALA A 292 -7.01 -13.90 -8.96
C ALA A 292 -7.33 -12.97 -10.13
N VAL A 293 -6.34 -12.23 -10.65
CA VAL A 293 -6.52 -11.37 -11.84
C VAL A 293 -6.95 -12.17 -13.06
N SER A 294 -6.33 -13.34 -13.29
CA SER A 294 -6.70 -14.25 -14.38
C SER A 294 -8.17 -14.69 -14.29
N ASP A 295 -8.59 -15.20 -13.12
CA ASP A 295 -9.97 -15.64 -12.92
C ASP A 295 -10.97 -14.51 -13.14
N GLY A 296 -10.66 -13.30 -12.67
CA GLY A 296 -11.51 -12.13 -12.88
C GLY A 296 -11.74 -11.81 -14.35
N ALA A 297 -10.66 -11.85 -15.14
CA ALA A 297 -10.72 -11.62 -16.58
C ALA A 297 -11.52 -12.72 -17.30
N ILE A 298 -11.30 -13.99 -16.94
CA ILE A 298 -12.04 -15.13 -17.49
C ILE A 298 -13.53 -14.98 -17.16
N ALA A 299 -13.87 -14.76 -15.88
CA ALA A 299 -15.27 -14.62 -15.44
C ALA A 299 -16.01 -13.50 -16.18
N ALA A 300 -15.41 -12.32 -16.32
CA ALA A 300 -16.03 -11.20 -17.02
C ALA A 300 -16.21 -11.47 -18.52
N THR A 301 -15.20 -12.08 -19.17
CA THR A 301 -15.26 -12.41 -20.60
C THR A 301 -16.29 -13.49 -20.89
N SER A 302 -16.33 -14.54 -20.07
CA SER A 302 -17.31 -15.62 -20.20
C SER A 302 -18.74 -15.13 -19.94
N LEU A 303 -18.92 -14.19 -19.00
CA LEU A 303 -20.21 -13.57 -18.71
C LEU A 303 -20.73 -12.69 -19.85
N GLU A 304 -19.87 -12.16 -20.72
CA GLU A 304 -20.25 -11.29 -21.85
C GLU A 304 -21.33 -11.94 -22.73
N LYS A 305 -21.14 -13.22 -23.07
CA LYS A 305 -22.08 -13.97 -23.90
C LYS A 305 -23.46 -14.07 -23.24
N TYR A 306 -23.48 -14.38 -21.94
CA TYR A 306 -24.73 -14.48 -21.18
C TYR A 306 -25.46 -13.14 -21.12
N VAL A 307 -24.74 -12.05 -20.86
CA VAL A 307 -25.32 -10.69 -20.80
C VAL A 307 -25.88 -10.28 -22.17
N ALA A 308 -25.19 -10.59 -23.26
CA ALA A 308 -25.68 -10.33 -24.62
C ALA A 308 -26.97 -11.09 -24.93
N ASP A 309 -27.05 -12.38 -24.59
CA ASP A 309 -28.27 -13.19 -24.76
C ASP A 309 -29.43 -12.60 -23.92
N MET A 310 -29.13 -12.09 -22.72
CA MET A 310 -30.12 -11.44 -21.85
C MET A 310 -30.60 -10.09 -22.40
N TRP A 311 -29.74 -9.32 -23.07
CA TRP A 311 -30.16 -8.10 -23.77
C TRP A 311 -31.18 -8.40 -24.86
N GLU A 312 -30.92 -9.39 -25.70
CA GLU A 312 -31.85 -9.81 -26.76
C GLU A 312 -33.18 -10.30 -26.16
N LYS A 313 -33.10 -11.16 -25.14
CA LYS A 313 -34.27 -11.75 -24.49
C LYS A 313 -35.17 -10.71 -23.82
N LEU A 314 -34.58 -9.69 -23.19
CA LEU A 314 -35.30 -8.66 -22.46
C LEU A 314 -35.61 -7.41 -23.31
N GLY A 315 -35.18 -7.38 -24.58
CA GLY A 315 -35.34 -6.22 -25.46
C GLY A 315 -34.59 -4.99 -24.95
N ILE A 316 -33.44 -5.19 -24.29
CA ILE A 316 -32.57 -4.10 -23.83
C ILE A 316 -31.72 -3.67 -25.02
N GLU A 317 -31.90 -2.44 -25.48
CA GLU A 317 -31.03 -1.86 -26.50
C GLU A 317 -29.59 -1.80 -25.97
N LYS A 318 -28.63 -2.14 -26.84
CA LYS A 318 -27.21 -1.96 -26.54
C LYS A 318 -26.98 -0.50 -26.14
N ARG A 319 -26.46 -0.29 -24.93
CA ARG A 319 -26.18 1.04 -24.41
C ARG A 319 -25.03 1.65 -25.22
N GLU A 320 -25.22 2.86 -25.75
CA GLU A 320 -24.21 3.55 -26.55
C GLU A 320 -23.13 4.28 -25.71
N GLU A 321 -23.25 4.39 -24.38
CA GLU A 321 -22.26 5.09 -23.53
C GLU A 321 -21.58 4.19 -22.47
N PRO A 322 -20.27 4.40 -22.23
CA PRO A 322 -19.85 5.36 -21.20
C PRO A 322 -18.80 6.38 -21.68
N VAL A 323 -18.83 7.60 -21.13
CA VAL A 323 -17.73 8.59 -21.20
C VAL A 323 -17.30 8.84 -19.75
N LYS A 324 -16.06 8.59 -19.30
CA LYS A 324 -14.77 9.06 -19.83
C LYS A 324 -13.62 8.08 -19.54
N ALA A 325 -12.91 7.70 -20.60
CA ALA A 325 -11.48 7.97 -20.69
C ALA A 325 -11.13 8.21 -22.16
N GLU A 326 -10.70 9.44 -22.48
CA GLU A 326 -9.77 9.62 -23.60
C GLU A 326 -8.50 8.87 -23.22
N TYR A 327 -8.37 7.63 -23.69
CA TYR A 327 -7.08 6.96 -23.73
C TYR A 327 -6.25 7.73 -24.76
N LYS A 328 -5.43 8.69 -24.30
CA LYS A 328 -4.25 9.09 -25.07
C LYS A 328 -3.34 7.87 -25.07
N ALA A 329 -3.40 7.12 -26.16
CA ALA A 329 -2.34 6.19 -26.48
C ALA A 329 -1.09 7.03 -26.73
N ASP A 330 -0.28 7.26 -25.70
CA ASP A 330 1.12 7.49 -25.95
C ASP A 330 1.64 6.18 -26.52
N GLY A 331 1.74 6.17 -27.85
CA GLY A 331 2.31 5.08 -28.58
C GLY A 331 3.70 4.82 -28.03
N HIS A 332 3.98 3.55 -27.76
CA HIS A 332 5.34 3.06 -27.79
C HIS A 332 5.90 3.29 -29.20
N SER A 333 6.47 4.47 -29.42
CA SER A 333 7.57 4.62 -30.36
C SER A 333 8.85 4.44 -29.54
N GLU A 334 9.60 3.41 -29.90
CA GLU A 334 11.02 3.30 -29.59
C GLU A 334 11.72 4.60 -30.02
N GLU A 335 12.02 5.51 -29.10
CA GLU A 335 12.96 6.59 -29.35
C GLU A 335 13.60 7.05 -28.02
N SER A 336 14.89 6.76 -27.93
CA SER A 336 15.94 7.37 -27.10
C SER A 336 15.56 8.00 -25.75
N VAL A 337 16.09 7.38 -24.70
CA VAL A 337 16.39 7.95 -23.38
C VAL A 337 16.93 9.39 -23.50
N GLU A 338 16.11 10.39 -23.22
CA GLU A 338 16.48 11.71 -22.67
C GLU A 338 15.22 12.57 -22.41
N GLY A 339 14.86 12.74 -21.11
CA GLY A 339 13.90 13.74 -20.63
C GLY A 339 12.63 13.21 -19.96
N ASP A 340 12.71 12.76 -18.70
CA ASP A 340 11.54 12.60 -17.82
C ASP A 340 10.95 13.99 -17.51
N GLU A 341 9.66 14.21 -17.78
CA GLU A 341 8.94 15.34 -17.18
C GLU A 341 8.67 15.03 -15.69
N PHE A 342 9.14 15.88 -14.78
CA PHE A 342 8.93 15.73 -13.34
C PHE A 342 7.49 16.05 -12.88
N ILE A 343 6.81 16.98 -13.57
CA ILE A 343 5.48 17.50 -13.23
C ILE A 343 4.54 17.27 -14.42
N THR A 344 3.62 16.31 -14.27
CA THR A 344 2.67 15.98 -15.33
C THR A 344 1.67 17.13 -15.59
N PRO A 345 1.02 17.17 -16.77
CA PRO A 345 -0.02 18.16 -17.07
C PRO A 345 -1.16 18.21 -16.04
N GLU A 346 -1.58 17.06 -15.49
CA GLU A 346 -2.59 16.99 -14.42
C GLU A 346 -2.09 17.64 -13.12
N MET A 347 -0.82 17.40 -12.76
CA MET A 347 -0.19 18.03 -11.61
C MET A 347 -0.12 19.55 -11.80
N LYS A 348 0.21 20.04 -13.01
CA LYS A 348 0.23 21.49 -13.32
C LYS A 348 -1.14 22.13 -13.07
N LEU A 349 -2.25 21.45 -13.39
CA LEU A 349 -3.60 21.94 -13.10
C LEU A 349 -3.87 22.01 -11.59
N GLN A 350 -3.56 20.95 -10.84
CA GLN A 350 -3.75 20.92 -9.38
C GLN A 350 -2.89 21.98 -8.66
N LEU A 351 -1.64 22.15 -9.09
CA LEU A 351 -0.73 23.15 -8.59
C LEU A 351 -1.24 24.56 -8.87
N LYS A 352 -1.77 24.81 -10.08
CA LYS A 352 -2.36 26.11 -10.43
C LYS A 352 -3.53 26.47 -9.51
N ASP A 353 -4.42 25.53 -9.23
CA ASP A 353 -5.56 25.73 -8.32
C ASP A 353 -5.10 25.98 -6.88
N LEU A 354 -4.05 25.26 -6.42
CA LEU A 354 -3.48 25.46 -5.09
C LEU A 354 -2.75 26.81 -4.97
N PHE A 355 -1.92 27.16 -5.94
CA PHE A 355 -1.17 28.42 -5.97
C PHE A 355 -2.11 29.63 -6.09
N GLY A 356 -3.31 29.45 -6.66
CA GLY A 356 -4.37 30.46 -6.61
C GLY A 356 -4.88 30.80 -5.20
N LYS A 357 -4.59 29.95 -4.19
CA LYS A 357 -4.92 30.19 -2.78
C LYS A 357 -3.78 30.88 -2.01
N PHE A 358 -2.67 31.21 -2.66
CA PHE A 358 -1.58 31.93 -2.00
C PHE A 358 -2.00 33.38 -1.77
N GLU A 359 -1.70 33.88 -0.57
CA GLU A 359 -2.01 35.24 -0.14
C GLU A 359 -0.89 36.22 -0.51
N ARG A 360 0.32 35.70 -0.75
CA ARG A 360 1.55 36.43 -1.11
C ARG A 360 2.40 35.61 -2.07
N LYS A 361 3.34 36.24 -2.77
CA LYS A 361 4.27 35.54 -3.65
C LYS A 361 5.30 34.73 -2.86
N VAL A 362 5.79 33.64 -3.46
CA VAL A 362 6.90 32.84 -2.97
C VAL A 362 7.93 32.62 -4.06
N THR A 363 9.20 32.61 -3.69
CA THR A 363 10.28 32.32 -4.63
C THR A 363 10.90 30.96 -4.31
N VAL A 364 10.93 30.06 -5.29
CA VAL A 364 11.64 28.78 -5.25
C VAL A 364 12.98 28.98 -5.92
N LYS A 365 14.06 29.02 -5.13
CA LYS A 365 15.41 29.27 -5.62
C LYS A 365 16.24 27.99 -5.60
N ALA A 366 16.72 27.53 -6.75
CA ALA A 366 17.72 26.47 -6.80
C ALA A 366 19.14 27.07 -6.73
N LEU A 367 19.91 26.59 -5.77
CA LEU A 367 21.34 26.83 -5.64
C LEU A 367 22.07 25.62 -6.23
N LEU A 368 22.79 25.83 -7.33
CA LEU A 368 23.30 24.76 -8.19
C LEU A 368 24.83 24.73 -8.19
N ASN A 369 25.40 23.54 -8.26
CA ASN A 369 26.82 23.30 -8.50
C ASN A 369 27.01 22.49 -9.80
N LYS A 370 28.24 22.04 -10.10
CA LYS A 370 28.52 21.23 -11.30
C LYS A 370 28.09 19.76 -11.22
N SER A 371 27.28 19.35 -10.24
CA SER A 371 26.86 17.95 -10.08
C SER A 371 25.72 17.55 -11.03
N PRO A 372 25.56 16.25 -11.35
CA PRO A 372 24.40 15.77 -12.12
C PRO A 372 23.05 16.09 -11.47
N LEU A 373 22.99 16.07 -10.14
CA LEU A 373 21.80 16.43 -9.36
C LEU A 373 21.36 17.88 -9.61
N ALA A 374 22.31 18.79 -9.84
CA ALA A 374 22.02 20.19 -10.10
C ALA A 374 21.27 20.38 -11.43
N ALA A 375 21.63 19.65 -12.47
CA ALA A 375 20.93 19.69 -13.76
C ALA A 375 19.47 19.20 -13.64
N GLN A 376 19.24 18.17 -12.82
CA GLN A 376 17.89 17.66 -12.55
C GLN A 376 17.06 18.66 -11.71
N MET A 377 17.64 19.30 -10.70
CA MET A 377 16.97 20.38 -9.94
C MET A 377 16.63 21.57 -10.84
N GLU A 378 17.50 21.94 -11.78
CA GLU A 378 17.21 22.98 -12.77
C GLU A 378 16.02 22.58 -13.66
N GLY A 379 15.98 21.34 -14.12
CA GLY A 379 14.86 20.78 -14.90
C GLY A 379 13.54 20.85 -14.13
N PHE A 380 13.55 20.40 -12.87
CA PHE A 380 12.39 20.47 -11.98
C PHE A 380 11.86 21.92 -11.82
N LEU A 381 12.75 22.90 -11.59
CA LEU A 381 12.35 24.31 -11.48
C LEU A 381 11.82 24.87 -12.81
N LYS A 382 12.39 24.47 -13.95
CA LYS A 382 11.88 24.88 -15.26
C LYS A 382 10.45 24.43 -15.49
N GLU A 383 10.10 23.22 -15.04
CA GLU A 383 8.73 22.71 -15.13
C GLU A 383 7.76 23.35 -14.15
N LEU A 384 8.24 23.73 -12.95
CA LEU A 384 7.46 24.47 -11.96
C LEU A 384 7.20 25.93 -12.39
N SER A 385 8.15 26.50 -13.13
CA SER A 385 8.08 27.88 -13.64
C SER A 385 6.91 28.07 -14.59
N GLY A 386 6.20 29.19 -14.44
CA GLY A 386 5.08 29.55 -15.31
C GLY A 386 3.75 28.84 -15.01
N ILE A 387 3.68 27.99 -13.98
CA ILE A 387 2.40 27.40 -13.52
C ILE A 387 1.48 28.47 -12.92
N SER A 388 2.05 29.44 -12.19
CA SER A 388 1.32 30.54 -11.55
C SER A 388 2.21 31.77 -11.35
N ASP A 389 1.62 32.96 -11.44
CA ASP A 389 2.29 34.25 -11.15
C ASP A 389 2.62 34.43 -9.65
N GLN A 390 2.12 33.53 -8.79
CA GLN A 390 2.37 33.52 -7.34
C GLN A 390 3.66 32.76 -6.95
N VAL A 391 4.23 31.97 -7.88
CA VAL A 391 5.44 31.18 -7.64
C VAL A 391 6.52 31.61 -8.64
N GLU A 392 7.55 32.27 -8.13
CA GLU A 392 8.71 32.64 -8.93
C GLU A 392 9.80 31.57 -8.80
N CYS A 393 10.39 31.15 -9.92
CA CYS A 393 11.50 30.19 -9.91
C CYS A 393 12.81 30.89 -10.28
N LEU A 394 13.81 30.80 -9.43
CA LEU A 394 15.14 31.38 -9.65
C LEU A 394 16.22 30.31 -9.61
N VAL A 395 17.27 30.48 -10.42
CA VAL A 395 18.44 29.60 -10.44
C VAL A 395 19.69 30.42 -10.20
N SER A 396 20.55 29.96 -9.29
CA SER A 396 21.85 30.56 -8.99
C SER A 396 22.92 29.47 -9.01
N TRP A 397 24.01 29.70 -9.73
CA TRP A 397 25.13 28.77 -9.81
C TRP A 397 26.23 29.16 -8.81
N GLU A 398 26.98 28.15 -8.33
CA GLU A 398 28.15 28.35 -7.49
C GLU A 398 29.17 29.29 -8.17
N SER A 399 29.76 30.18 -7.38
CA SER A 399 30.78 31.15 -7.81
C SER A 399 31.88 31.27 -6.76
N GLU A 400 32.95 32.02 -7.06
CA GLU A 400 34.04 32.27 -6.10
C GLU A 400 33.58 33.00 -4.82
N GLU A 401 32.39 33.62 -4.84
CA GLU A 401 31.77 34.30 -3.70
C GLU A 401 30.82 33.39 -2.88
N THR A 402 30.58 32.16 -3.33
CA THR A 402 29.77 31.18 -2.59
C THR A 402 30.50 30.79 -1.31
N THR A 403 29.87 30.97 -0.16
CA THR A 403 30.47 30.66 1.14
C THR A 403 30.86 29.17 1.21
N THR A 404 32.08 28.88 1.64
CA THR A 404 32.67 27.54 1.69
C THR A 404 31.88 26.49 2.48
N ASP A 405 30.95 26.91 3.35
CA ASP A 405 30.17 26.03 4.22
C ASP A 405 28.76 25.70 3.68
N GLU A 406 28.36 26.26 2.54
CA GLU A 406 27.03 26.02 1.96
C GLU A 406 26.99 24.68 1.21
N LYS A 407 26.12 23.76 1.65
CA LYS A 407 25.90 22.49 0.95
C LYS A 407 25.12 22.74 -0.36
N LEU A 408 25.64 22.25 -1.48
CA LEU A 408 25.03 22.37 -2.81
C LEU A 408 24.97 20.99 -3.50
N PRO A 409 23.99 20.75 -4.40
CA PRO A 409 22.90 21.65 -4.78
C PRO A 409 21.73 21.60 -3.77
N ALA A 410 20.89 22.64 -3.75
CA ALA A 410 19.73 22.73 -2.87
C ALA A 410 18.60 23.56 -3.48
N ILE A 411 17.35 23.26 -3.11
CA ILE A 411 16.19 24.11 -3.40
C ILE A 411 15.78 24.82 -2.13
N CYS A 412 15.76 26.14 -2.16
CA CYS A 412 15.38 27.02 -1.05
C CYS A 412 14.03 27.67 -1.33
N VAL A 413 13.23 27.84 -0.29
CA VAL A 413 11.98 28.60 -0.37
C VAL A 413 12.19 29.96 0.29
N LEU A 414 11.93 31.03 -0.46
CA LEU A 414 12.05 32.41 0.01
C LEU A 414 10.67 33.05 0.13
N LYS A 415 10.51 33.89 1.15
CA LYS A 415 9.34 34.76 1.32
C LYS A 415 9.34 35.86 0.25
N GLU A 416 8.22 36.56 0.12
CA GLU A 416 8.02 37.64 -0.87
C GLU A 416 9.08 38.77 -0.78
N ASP A 417 9.65 39.00 0.41
CA ASP A 417 10.71 40.00 0.64
C ASP A 417 12.12 39.50 0.30
N GLY A 418 12.24 38.26 -0.19
CA GLY A 418 13.50 37.61 -0.56
C GLY A 418 14.25 36.97 0.60
N THR A 419 13.73 37.02 1.83
CA THR A 419 14.33 36.32 2.98
C THR A 419 14.03 34.82 2.95
N GLU A 420 14.90 34.00 3.54
CA GLU A 420 14.66 32.56 3.61
C GLU A 420 13.51 32.23 4.56
N SER A 421 12.65 31.30 4.14
CA SER A 421 11.55 30.81 4.98
C SER A 421 11.98 29.73 5.98
N GLY A 422 13.27 29.38 6.02
CA GLY A 422 13.81 28.24 6.76
C GLY A 422 13.62 26.88 6.08
N LEU A 423 12.87 26.81 4.95
CA LEU A 423 12.65 25.55 4.22
C LEU A 423 13.72 25.37 3.14
N ARG A 424 14.47 24.27 3.22
CA ARG A 424 15.41 23.84 2.18
C ARG A 424 15.26 22.35 1.86
N PHE A 425 15.44 22.00 0.59
CA PHE A 425 15.42 20.64 0.08
C PHE A 425 16.77 20.33 -0.57
N TYR A 426 17.51 19.45 0.09
CA TYR A 426 18.69 18.76 -0.44
C TYR A 426 18.21 17.44 -1.06
N ALA A 427 17.31 17.58 -2.02
CA ALA A 427 16.65 16.52 -2.78
C ALA A 427 15.89 17.16 -3.94
N ILE A 428 15.62 16.40 -5.01
CA ILE A 428 14.58 16.80 -5.97
C ILE A 428 13.24 16.41 -5.34
N PRO A 429 12.32 17.37 -5.11
CA PRO A 429 11.01 17.05 -4.57
C PRO A 429 10.25 16.16 -5.55
N GLY A 430 10.18 14.86 -5.23
CA GLY A 430 9.55 13.83 -6.04
C GLY A 430 8.99 12.72 -5.14
N GLY A 431 8.38 11.69 -5.73
CA GLY A 431 7.77 10.59 -4.97
C GLY A 431 6.78 11.09 -3.91
N HIS A 432 6.88 10.57 -2.69
CA HIS A 432 6.01 11.01 -1.59
C HIS A 432 6.29 12.43 -1.07
N GLU A 433 7.50 12.97 -1.30
CA GLU A 433 7.92 14.29 -0.81
C GLU A 433 7.53 15.45 -1.73
N PHE A 434 7.03 15.17 -2.94
CA PHE A 434 6.47 16.20 -3.81
C PHE A 434 5.33 16.95 -3.11
N ASN A 435 4.43 16.21 -2.44
CA ASN A 435 3.36 16.82 -1.66
C ASN A 435 3.89 17.65 -0.48
N SER A 436 4.94 17.19 0.21
CA SER A 436 5.56 17.93 1.31
C SER A 436 6.13 19.27 0.85
N PHE A 437 6.81 19.27 -0.29
CA PHE A 437 7.33 20.50 -0.91
C PHE A 437 6.22 21.48 -1.25
N VAL A 438 5.17 21.01 -1.92
CA VAL A 438 4.01 21.83 -2.31
C VAL A 438 3.29 22.40 -1.08
N ILE A 439 3.10 21.60 -0.03
CA ILE A 439 2.54 22.06 1.25
C ILE A 439 3.47 23.05 1.96
N GLY A 440 4.79 22.87 1.84
CA GLY A 440 5.78 23.85 2.30
C GLY A 440 5.58 25.22 1.66
N LEU A 441 5.41 25.28 0.34
CA LEU A 441 5.08 26.53 -0.36
C LEU A 441 3.77 27.14 0.13
N TYR A 442 2.73 26.32 0.32
CA TYR A 442 1.44 26.78 0.84
C TYR A 442 1.52 27.28 2.29
N ASN A 443 2.38 26.70 3.13
CA ASN A 443 2.63 27.16 4.49
C ASN A 443 3.38 28.51 4.51
N VAL A 444 4.24 28.76 3.52
CA VAL A 444 5.00 30.02 3.42
C VAL A 444 4.15 31.13 2.80
N ALA A 445 3.41 30.85 1.72
CA ALA A 445 2.72 31.87 0.92
C ALA A 445 1.19 31.89 1.03
N GLY A 446 0.56 30.83 1.54
CA GLY A 446 -0.87 30.79 1.82
C GLY A 446 -1.18 30.93 3.32
N PRO A 447 -2.43 30.66 3.73
CA PRO A 447 -2.81 30.61 5.15
C PRO A 447 -2.19 29.40 5.88
N GLY A 448 -1.53 28.50 5.14
CA GLY A 448 -0.94 27.27 5.65
C GLY A 448 -1.95 26.22 6.10
N GLN A 449 -1.43 25.10 6.58
CA GLN A 449 -2.25 24.06 7.20
C GLN A 449 -2.85 24.57 8.52
N ALA A 450 -4.12 24.23 8.76
CA ALA A 450 -4.80 24.58 10.00
C ALA A 450 -4.08 23.99 11.22
N ILE A 451 -3.78 24.83 12.20
CA ILE A 451 -3.18 24.47 13.48
C ILE A 451 -4.05 25.04 14.60
N SER A 452 -4.05 24.39 15.76
CA SER A 452 -4.76 24.89 16.93
C SER A 452 -4.13 26.19 17.46
N PRO A 453 -4.90 27.05 18.15
CA PRO A 453 -4.35 28.24 18.79
C PRO A 453 -3.22 27.95 19.78
N GLU A 454 -3.26 26.78 20.42
CA GLU A 454 -2.23 26.30 21.34
C GLU A 454 -0.92 25.98 20.60
N GLU A 455 -0.97 25.20 19.52
CA GLU A 455 0.20 24.91 18.68
C GLU A 455 0.82 26.20 18.11
N ALA A 456 -0.02 27.12 17.62
CA ALA A 456 0.45 28.40 17.10
C ALA A 456 1.19 29.24 18.17
N GLN A 457 0.72 29.21 19.41
CA GLN A 457 1.38 29.89 20.52
C GLN A 457 2.71 29.21 20.88
N ARG A 458 2.74 27.87 20.94
CA ARG A 458 3.95 27.08 21.23
C ARG A 458 5.05 27.31 20.18
N ILE A 459 4.69 27.37 18.90
CA ILE A 459 5.64 27.71 17.82
C ILE A 459 6.28 29.09 18.05
N LYS A 460 5.49 30.10 18.45
CA LYS A 460 6.00 31.45 18.74
C LYS A 460 6.89 31.54 19.97
N GLU A 461 6.77 30.58 20.90
CA GLU A 461 7.57 30.55 22.13
C GLU A 461 8.98 29.98 21.93
N ILE A 462 9.28 29.43 20.75
CA ILE A 462 10.64 29.02 20.38
C ILE A 462 11.51 30.29 20.23
N LYS A 463 12.42 30.50 21.18
CA LYS A 463 13.28 31.70 21.30
C LYS A 463 14.76 31.45 20.98
N LYS A 464 15.13 30.22 20.67
CA LYS A 464 16.50 29.83 20.30
C LYS A 464 16.51 29.37 18.84
N PRO A 465 17.62 29.60 18.10
CA PRO A 465 17.80 28.99 16.79
C PRO A 465 17.73 27.46 16.87
N VAL A 466 16.98 26.85 15.95
CA VAL A 466 16.82 25.40 15.82
C VAL A 466 16.96 24.98 14.36
N ASP A 467 17.93 24.11 14.09
CA ASP A 467 18.05 23.44 12.79
C ASP A 467 17.47 22.03 12.88
N ILE A 468 16.44 21.76 12.09
CA ILE A 468 15.79 20.46 11.98
C ILE A 468 16.15 19.86 10.63
N ILE A 469 17.01 18.86 10.63
CA ILE A 469 17.28 18.03 9.45
C ILE A 469 16.30 16.86 9.45
N VAL A 470 15.56 16.66 8.37
CA VAL A 470 14.73 15.47 8.17
C VAL A 470 15.34 14.65 7.03
N ALA A 471 15.98 13.55 7.42
CA ALA A 471 16.47 12.55 6.48
C ALA A 471 15.31 11.66 6.01
N VAL A 472 15.16 11.56 4.69
CA VAL A 472 14.06 10.88 4.00
C VAL A 472 14.58 9.93 2.92
N SER A 473 13.67 9.12 2.40
CA SER A 473 13.79 8.43 1.10
C SER A 473 12.57 8.80 0.28
N LEU A 474 12.70 9.00 -1.03
CA LEU A 474 11.57 9.36 -1.90
C LEU A 474 10.47 8.28 -1.96
N SER A 475 10.78 7.04 -1.54
CA SER A 475 9.85 5.91 -1.40
C SER A 475 9.16 5.81 -0.03
N CYS A 476 9.51 6.67 0.92
CA CYS A 476 9.01 6.60 2.29
C CYS A 476 7.61 7.22 2.44
N THR A 477 6.58 6.42 2.74
CA THR A 477 5.20 6.92 2.95
C THR A 477 5.00 7.64 4.29
N MET A 478 5.92 7.47 5.24
CA MET A 478 5.83 8.04 6.59
C MET A 478 6.57 9.37 6.74
N CYS A 479 7.52 9.64 5.84
CA CYS A 479 8.37 10.83 5.83
C CYS A 479 7.60 12.14 5.59
N PRO A 480 6.56 12.18 4.74
CA PRO A 480 5.88 13.43 4.44
C PRO A 480 5.28 14.11 5.67
N THR A 481 4.79 13.33 6.65
CA THR A 481 4.22 13.95 7.85
C THR A 481 5.27 14.70 8.66
N THR A 482 6.47 14.13 8.83
CA THR A 482 7.56 14.77 9.57
C THR A 482 8.07 16.00 8.81
N VAL A 483 8.25 15.91 7.48
CA VAL A 483 8.69 17.03 6.65
C VAL A 483 7.68 18.17 6.68
N MET A 484 6.40 17.88 6.48
CA MET A 484 5.33 18.89 6.56
C MET A 484 5.25 19.53 7.94
N SER A 485 5.38 18.74 9.02
CA SER A 485 5.34 19.24 10.39
C SER A 485 6.53 20.18 10.69
N ALA A 486 7.75 19.77 10.34
CA ALA A 486 8.94 20.61 10.49
C ALA A 486 8.84 21.88 9.65
N GLY A 487 8.41 21.76 8.38
CA GLY A 487 8.19 22.88 7.48
C GLY A 487 7.11 23.84 7.99
N ARG A 488 6.06 23.34 8.64
CA ARG A 488 5.02 24.19 9.25
C ARG A 488 5.58 25.07 10.37
N ILE A 489 6.44 24.51 11.22
CA ILE A 489 7.10 25.27 12.31
C ILE A 489 8.06 26.32 11.72
N ALA A 490 8.90 25.93 10.75
CA ALA A 490 9.86 26.83 10.11
C ALA A 490 9.18 28.00 9.38
N ALA A 491 8.05 27.74 8.70
CA ALA A 491 7.29 28.80 8.03
C ALA A 491 6.72 29.87 8.98
N GLU A 492 6.47 29.51 10.24
CA GLU A 492 5.84 30.36 11.26
C GLU A 492 6.85 30.98 12.26
N ASN A 493 8.08 30.45 12.35
CA ASN A 493 9.11 30.96 13.24
C ASN A 493 10.48 31.05 12.55
N GLU A 494 11.00 32.28 12.43
CA GLU A 494 12.25 32.61 11.72
C GLU A 494 13.51 32.05 12.38
N LEU A 495 13.42 31.58 13.62
CA LEU A 495 14.53 30.91 14.31
C LEU A 495 14.60 29.41 13.98
N VAL A 496 13.63 28.86 13.24
CA VAL A 496 13.57 27.43 12.93
C VAL A 496 13.86 27.19 11.45
N ASN A 497 14.85 26.34 11.20
CA ASN A 497 15.16 25.81 9.89
C ASN A 497 14.66 24.37 9.77
N ALA A 498 14.04 24.04 8.63
CA ALA A 498 13.59 22.70 8.28
C ALA A 498 14.24 22.28 6.95
N TRP A 499 15.20 21.36 7.03
CA TRP A 499 16.00 20.91 5.90
C TRP A 499 15.74 19.46 5.59
N THR A 500 15.25 19.18 4.38
CA THR A 500 14.94 17.82 3.93
C THR A 500 16.12 17.26 3.15
N TYR A 501 16.60 16.08 3.51
CA TYR A 501 17.71 15.40 2.84
C TYR A 501 17.28 14.03 2.35
N ASP A 502 17.45 13.75 1.06
CA ASP A 502 17.33 12.38 0.54
C ASP A 502 18.61 11.59 0.85
N LEU A 503 18.49 10.51 1.63
CA LEU A 503 19.62 9.67 2.01
C LEU A 503 20.25 8.93 0.83
N ASN A 504 19.54 8.75 -0.28
CA ASN A 504 20.14 8.18 -1.48
C ASN A 504 21.14 9.14 -2.13
N LEU A 505 20.92 10.45 -1.98
CA LEU A 505 21.78 11.51 -2.50
C LEU A 505 22.86 11.93 -1.51
N TYR A 506 22.57 11.82 -0.20
CA TYR A 506 23.46 12.22 0.89
C TYR A 506 23.70 11.06 1.88
N PRO A 507 24.35 9.96 1.44
CA PRO A 507 24.58 8.78 2.27
C PRO A 507 25.52 9.05 3.45
N GLU A 508 26.31 10.13 3.43
CA GLU A 508 27.19 10.49 4.54
C GLU A 508 26.43 10.83 5.83
N LEU A 509 25.17 11.28 5.71
CA LEU A 509 24.31 11.50 6.86
C LEU A 509 23.96 10.18 7.55
N LYS A 510 23.79 9.11 6.77
CA LYS A 510 23.51 7.77 7.28
C LYS A 510 24.63 7.28 8.18
N GLU A 511 25.87 7.42 7.72
CA GLU A 511 27.05 7.02 8.49
C GLU A 511 27.27 7.91 9.71
N ARG A 512 27.20 9.24 9.52
CA ARG A 512 27.47 10.20 10.60
C ARG A 512 26.51 10.08 11.77
N TYR A 513 25.22 9.87 11.50
CA TYR A 513 24.18 9.82 12.52
C TYR A 513 23.64 8.40 12.78
N GLN A 514 24.28 7.38 12.19
CA GLN A 514 23.88 5.97 12.31
C GLN A 514 22.38 5.78 12.00
N ILE A 515 21.95 6.33 10.86
CA ILE A 515 20.54 6.35 10.48
C ILE A 515 20.12 4.96 10.00
N MET A 516 19.31 4.28 10.80
CA MET A 516 18.85 2.92 10.51
C MET A 516 17.46 2.88 9.86
N SER A 517 16.68 3.97 9.94
CA SER A 517 15.36 4.08 9.34
C SER A 517 15.01 5.55 9.05
N VAL A 518 14.04 5.77 8.15
CA VAL A 518 13.47 7.09 7.83
C VAL A 518 11.96 7.11 8.11
N PRO A 519 11.35 8.27 8.44
CA PRO A 519 12.00 9.56 8.63
C PRO A 519 12.91 9.56 9.87
N CYS A 520 14.06 10.18 9.74
CA CYS A 520 14.98 10.42 10.83
C CYS A 520 15.18 11.93 10.96
N MET A 521 14.86 12.46 12.13
CA MET A 521 14.97 13.87 12.44
C MET A 521 16.23 14.11 13.27
N ILE A 522 17.11 14.99 12.80
CA ILE A 522 18.32 15.42 13.50
C ILE A 522 18.16 16.89 13.87
N ILE A 523 18.09 17.18 15.17
CA ILE A 523 17.92 18.53 15.69
C ILE A 523 19.27 19.07 16.16
N ASN A 524 19.64 20.25 15.67
CA ASN A 524 20.87 20.98 16.01
C ASN A 524 22.14 20.12 15.87
N GLN A 525 22.13 19.19 14.90
CA GLN A 525 23.20 18.22 14.64
C GLN A 525 23.58 17.32 15.84
N LYS A 526 22.70 17.21 16.84
CA LYS A 526 23.00 16.54 18.12
C LYS A 526 21.96 15.48 18.48
N LYS A 527 20.68 15.85 18.49
CA LYS A 527 19.59 14.96 18.92
C LYS A 527 19.00 14.26 17.71
N VAL A 528 19.02 12.93 17.72
CA VAL A 528 18.49 12.09 16.64
C VAL A 528 17.20 11.43 17.11
N GLU A 529 16.14 11.59 16.34
CA GLU A 529 14.80 11.10 16.64
C GLU A 529 14.26 10.32 15.43
N PHE A 530 13.88 9.07 15.65
CA PHE A 530 13.37 8.19 14.59
C PHE A 530 11.84 8.16 14.55
N GLY A 531 11.33 7.83 13.37
CA GLY A 531 9.92 7.57 13.13
C GLY A 531 9.12 8.81 12.78
N LYS A 532 7.90 8.58 12.30
CA LYS A 532 6.95 9.63 11.93
C LYS A 532 6.66 10.52 13.14
N LYS A 533 6.74 11.84 12.94
CA LYS A 533 6.40 12.83 13.96
C LYS A 533 5.32 13.78 13.44
N SER A 534 4.26 13.94 14.22
CA SER A 534 3.27 14.99 14.01
C SER A 534 3.80 16.36 14.45
N LEU A 535 3.03 17.42 14.18
CA LEU A 535 3.33 18.76 14.67
C LEU A 535 3.45 18.80 16.20
N GLU A 536 2.50 18.15 16.89
CA GLU A 536 2.49 18.06 18.35
C GLU A 536 3.72 17.31 18.89
N ASP A 537 4.09 16.19 18.26
CA ASP A 537 5.30 15.44 18.64
C ASP A 537 6.56 16.30 18.49
N LEU A 538 6.66 17.06 17.39
CA LEU A 538 7.78 17.98 17.16
C LEU A 538 7.84 19.05 18.25
N LEU A 539 6.73 19.72 18.55
CA LEU A 539 6.69 20.75 19.58
C LEU A 539 7.10 20.20 20.96
N ASN A 540 6.61 19.02 21.31
CA ASN A 540 7.02 18.32 22.54
C ASN A 540 8.54 18.08 22.58
N ILE A 541 9.14 17.68 21.46
CA ILE A 541 10.59 17.46 21.37
C ILE A 541 11.35 18.79 21.46
N LEU A 542 10.88 19.83 20.77
CA LEU A 542 11.51 21.15 20.72
C LEU A 542 11.45 21.91 22.07
N GLU A 543 10.50 21.59 22.93
CA GLU A 543 10.43 22.14 24.29
C GLU A 543 11.47 21.53 25.24
N THR A 544 12.05 20.38 24.88
CA THR A 544 13.10 19.72 25.70
C THR A 544 14.52 20.23 25.44
N ILE A 545 14.70 21.19 24.53
CA ILE A 545 16.02 21.70 24.05
C ILE A 545 16.15 23.22 24.29
#